data_AF-A0A950SSK7-F1
#
_entry.id   AF-A0A950SSK7-F1
#
_cell.length_a   1.000
_cell.length_b   1.000
_cell.length_c   1.000
_cell.angle_alpha   90.00
_cell.angle_beta   90.00
_cell.angle_gamma   90.00
#
_symmetry.space_group_name_H-M   'P 1'
#
loop_
_entity.id
_entity.type
_entity.pdbx_description
1 polymer ?
#
loop_
_entity_poly.entity_id
_entity_poly.type
_entity_poly.pdbx_seq_one_letter_code
_entity_poly.pdbx_strand_id
1 'polypeptide(L)' 'MLPLPLRIGTRGSAMALNQTARVRDCLIACHPELTTAGALEIVTIRTTGDRVQDRRLAEIGGKGLFT' A
#
# COMPACT_ATOMS: atom_id res chain seq x y z
N MET A 1 -17.83 8.01 -10.67
CA MET A 1 -17.67 6.56 -10.46
C MET A 1 -16.18 6.27 -10.37
N LEU A 2 -15.70 5.58 -9.33
CA LEU A 2 -14.28 5.20 -9.23
C LEU A 2 -13.92 4.23 -10.37
N PRO A 3 -12.73 4.33 -10.97
CA PRO A 3 -12.27 3.32 -11.91
C PRO A 3 -12.09 1.98 -11.18
N LEU A 4 -12.71 0.93 -11.71
CA LEU A 4 -12.61 -0.43 -11.17
C LEU A 4 -11.71 -1.29 -12.08
N PRO A 5 -10.83 -2.13 -11.51
CA PRO A 5 -10.58 -2.30 -10.07
C PRO A 5 -9.85 -1.10 -9.44
N LEU A 6 -10.22 -0.73 -8.22
CA LEU A 6 -9.45 0.20 -7.39
C LEU A 6 -8.23 -0.53 -6.83
N ARG A 7 -7.04 -0.12 -7.24
CA ARG A 7 -5.78 -0.76 -6.83
C ARG A 7 -5.10 0.07 -5.75
N ILE A 8 -4.84 -0.52 -4.58
CA ILE A 8 -4.15 0.11 -3.46
C ILE A 8 -2.72 -0.44 -3.38
N GLY A 9 -1.76 0.37 -3.78
CA GLY A 9 -0.33 0.07 -3.61
C GLY A 9 0.09 0.20 -2.15
N THR A 10 0.77 -0.81 -1.61
CA THR A 10 1.29 -0.77 -0.23
C THR A 10 2.61 -1.53 -0.08
N ARG A 11 3.42 -1.16 0.91
CA ARG A 11 4.62 -1.94 1.25
C ARG A 11 4.22 -3.30 1.84
N GLY A 12 5.12 -4.28 1.73
CA GLY A 12 4.86 -5.65 2.20
C GLY A 12 5.05 -5.88 3.71
N SER A 13 5.38 -4.85 4.50
CA SER A 13 5.54 -5.03 5.94
C SER A 13 4.20 -5.24 6.63
N ALA A 14 4.17 -5.99 7.75
CA ALA A 14 2.95 -6.25 8.50
C ALA A 14 2.22 -4.95 8.92
N MET A 15 2.99 -3.93 9.30
CA MET A 15 2.43 -2.61 9.64
C MET A 15 1.76 -1.96 8.43
N ALA A 16 2.40 -1.96 7.26
CA ALA A 16 1.84 -1.35 6.05
C ALA A 16 0.57 -2.08 5.59
N LEU A 17 0.54 -3.41 5.67
CA LEU A 17 -0.64 -4.20 5.35
C LEU A 17 -1.81 -3.91 6.31
N ASN A 18 -1.56 -3.78 7.61
CA ASN A 18 -2.57 -3.40 8.59
C ASN A 18 -3.12 -1.98 8.35
N GLN A 19 -2.25 -1.04 8.00
CA GLN A 19 -2.66 0.32 7.62
C GLN A 19 -3.54 0.30 6.37
N THR A 20 -3.14 -0.46 5.34
CA THR A 20 -3.93 -0.63 4.11
C THR A 20 -5.27 -1.30 4.36
N ALA A 21 -5.33 -2.32 5.23
CA ALA A 21 -6.60 -2.95 5.61
C ALA A 21 -7.57 -1.96 6.23
N ARG A 22 -7.08 -1.11 7.16
CA ARG A 22 -7.90 -0.06 7.78
C ARG A 22 -8.41 0.95 6.74
N VAL A 23 -7.57 1.37 5.79
CA VAL A 23 -7.98 2.27 4.70
C VAL A 23 -9.02 1.62 3.80
N ARG A 24 -8.82 0.35 3.41
CA ARG A 24 -9.78 -0.45 2.63
C ARG A 24 -11.14 -0.48 3.32
N ASP A 25 -11.17 -0.77 4.61
CA ASP A 25 -12.43 -0.92 5.36
C ASP A 25 -13.19 0.43 5.42
N CYS A 26 -12.48 1.55 5.59
CA CYS A 26 -13.07 2.88 5.49
C CYS A 26 -13.60 3.19 4.08
N LEU A 27 -12.87 2.82 3.03
CA LEU A 27 -13.31 3.03 1.64
C LEU A 27 -14.59 2.23 1.35
N ILE A 28 -14.65 0.96 1.75
CA ILE A 28 -15.83 0.11 1.58
C ILE A 28 -17.05 0.68 2.32
N ALA A 29 -16.85 1.23 3.51
CA ALA A 29 -17.94 1.85 4.27
C ALA A 29 -18.55 3.07 3.56
N CYS A 30 -17.75 3.83 2.80
CA CYS A 30 -18.21 4.99 2.04
C CYS A 30 -18.64 4.66 0.60
N HIS A 31 -18.15 3.54 0.04
CA HIS A 31 -18.34 3.14 -1.36
C HIS A 31 -18.72 1.65 -1.43
N PRO A 32 -20.01 1.30 -1.22
CA PRO A 32 -20.47 -0.09 -1.21
C PRO A 32 -20.16 -0.86 -2.49
N GLU A 33 -20.01 -0.19 -3.64
CA GLU A 33 -19.62 -0.81 -4.91
C GLU A 33 -18.27 -1.55 -4.84
N LEU A 34 -17.38 -1.16 -3.92
CA LEU A 34 -16.07 -1.78 -3.70
C LEU A 34 -16.16 -3.16 -3.00
N THR A 35 -17.34 -3.56 -2.50
CA THR A 35 -17.57 -4.90 -1.93
C THR A 35 -17.69 -5.99 -3.00
N THR A 36 -17.96 -5.60 -4.25
CA THR A 36 -18.05 -6.54 -5.37
C THR A 36 -16.73 -7.26 -5.56
N ALA A 37 -16.76 -8.58 -5.76
CA ALA A 37 -15.54 -9.36 -5.98
C ALA A 37 -14.74 -8.79 -7.15
N GLY A 38 -13.46 -8.49 -6.90
CA GLY A 38 -12.56 -7.87 -7.89
C GLY A 38 -12.69 -6.36 -8.06
N ALA A 39 -13.56 -5.66 -7.32
CA ALA A 39 -13.65 -4.20 -7.38
C ALA A 39 -12.48 -3.48 -6.66
N LEU A 40 -11.80 -4.16 -5.74
CA LEU A 40 -10.64 -3.64 -5.01
C LEU A 40 -9.52 -4.67 -4.95
N GLU A 41 -8.29 -4.21 -5.20
CA GLU A 41 -7.08 -5.03 -5.17
C GLU A 41 -6.02 -4.36 -4.28
N ILE A 42 -5.41 -5.12 -3.36
CA ILE A 42 -4.21 -4.66 -2.63
C ILE A 42 -2.99 -5.19 -3.36
N VAL A 43 -2.14 -4.28 -3.83
CA VAL A 43 -0.92 -4.60 -4.59
C VAL A 43 0.30 -4.30 -3.73
N THR A 44 1.05 -5.33 -3.38
CA THR A 44 2.30 -5.15 -2.65
C THR A 44 3.40 -4.60 -3.57
N ILE A 45 4.03 -3.52 -3.14
CA ILE A 45 5.19 -2.92 -3.80
C ILE A 45 6.44 -3.07 -2.93
N ARG A 46 7.61 -3.14 -3.57
CA ARG A 46 8.92 -3.11 -2.90
C ARG A 46 9.61 -1.80 -3.17
N THR A 47 9.91 -1.06 -2.10
CA THR A 47 10.63 0.21 -2.16
C THR A 47 12.14 0.01 -2.02
N THR A 48 12.94 1.04 -2.29
CA THR A 48 14.39 1.00 -2.07
C THR A 48 14.73 0.75 -0.60
N GLY A 49 14.00 1.39 0.32
CA GLY A 49 14.16 1.19 1.76
C GLY A 49 13.73 -0.20 2.25
N ASP A 50 12.91 -0.93 1.50
CA ASP A 50 12.64 -2.34 1.81
C ASP A 50 13.80 -3.25 1.38
N ARG A 51 14.52 -2.87 0.31
CA ARG A 51 15.62 -3.65 -0.28
C ARG A 51 16.93 -3.46 0.48
N VAL A 52 17.22 -2.25 0.95
CA VAL A 52 18.47 -1.91 1.63
C VAL A 52 18.28 -2.04 3.14
N GLN A 53 18.80 -3.12 3.72
CA GLN A 53 18.70 -3.42 5.16
C GLN A 53 20.06 -3.58 5.86
N ASP A 54 21.14 -3.50 5.09
CA ASP A 54 22.52 -3.74 5.52
C ASP A 54 23.25 -2.46 5.95
N ARG A 55 22.62 -1.29 5.82
CA ARG A 55 23.21 0.01 6.14
C ARG A 55 22.20 0.94 6.81
N ARG A 56 22.72 1.94 7.54
CA ARG A 56 21.88 2.94 8.23
C ARG A 56 21.18 3.84 7.22
N LEU A 57 19.95 4.26 7.54
CA LEU A 57 19.14 5.12 6.67
C LEU A 57 19.88 6.42 6.24
N ALA A 58 20.64 7.02 7.15
CA ALA A 58 21.41 8.24 6.90
C ALA A 58 22.53 8.07 5.85
N GLU A 59 22.94 6.83 5.56
CA GLU A 59 24.02 6.52 4.62
C GLU A 59 23.53 6.18 3.20
N ILE A 60 22.24 5.88 3.03
CA ILE A 60 21.67 5.41 1.76
C ILE A 60 21.60 6.54 0.72
N GLY A 61 21.45 7.79 1.18
CA GLY A 61 21.23 8.95 0.30
C GLY A 61 19.92 8.87 -0.50
N GLY A 62 19.66 9.88 -1.32
CA GLY A 62 18.45 9.96 -2.16
C GLY A 62 17.19 10.46 -1.44
N LYS A 63 16.06 10.46 -2.16
CA LYS A 63 14.73 10.86 -1.66
C LYS A 63 13.73 9.74 -1.94
N GLY A 64 12.65 9.67 -1.17
CA GLY A 64 11.55 8.72 -1.43
C GLY A 64 11.94 7.26 -1.22
N LEU A 65 12.76 6.95 -0.21
CA LEU A 65 13.21 5.58 0.03
C LEU A 65 12.04 4.61 0.27
N PHE A 66 10.91 5.11 0.77
CA PHE A 66 9.70 4.33 1.07
C PHE A 66 8.45 4.78 0.30
N THR A 67 8.58 5.68 -0.69
CA THR A 67 7.46 6.32 -1.40
C THR A 67 7.74 6.47 -2.88
#